data_AF-A0A1Y2F9D5-F1
#
_entry.id   AF-A0A1Y2F9D5-F1
#
_cell.length_a   1.000
_cell.length_b   1.000
_cell.length_c   1.000
_cell.angle_alpha   90.00
_cell.angle_beta   90.00
_cell.angle_gamma   90.00
#
_symmetry.space_group_name_H-M   'P 1'
#
loop_
_entity.id
_entity.type
_entity.pdbx_description
1 polymer ?
#
loop_
_entity_poly.entity_id
_entity_poly.type
_entity_poly.pdbx_seq_one_letter_code
_entity_poly.pdbx_strand_id
1 'polypeptide(L)'
;MGGTRAQKAEYFEKVKSLVETYKSCFIVTVDNVGSQQMHLIRKSLRGDAVVLLGKNTMVRRALRQFTADIPELDRLLPLVRGNMGFVFTNSDLKDIRERILANKVAAPARAGAMAPLDVYVEAGNTGMDPSKTSFFQALGVPTKIARGTIEIVSQVHLVQAGTKVGASEATLLNMLNISPFTYGMKVVNVYDDGQVFGPEVLDITDDVLIGHFMSAIRNVACVSLAANYPTLVSVMHSVINAYKNLLAVSVATEYTFEGSEKIKEYLANPDAFAAAAPAASESAPAASEAAPAAQEEEEDSDGSMGMVTSYIGAAAITLPENVTLEPWQASTAASPAPAKSTVQTQTKYIITGPEGSLDLAVPHFVTFKQTSTSVTVSVQDANIKRQRAMWGTTRALLQNCVRGVAEGYVVTITFVGVGYRAAVEAAAAGQLESTGTVVLRVGYSKPVSLPLPKSISASCSQPTVLMLRGVDKQALTQFAAVIRSYRPPEPYKGKGIFVNGETIRIKDKKKGK
;
A
#
# COMPACT_ATOMS: atom_id res chain seq x y z
N MET A 1 -1.55 -13.96 -39.36
CA MET A 1 -0.90 -15.28 -39.43
C MET A 1 -0.51 -15.73 -38.03
N GLY A 2 -1.03 -16.86 -37.54
CA GLY A 2 -0.54 -17.46 -36.30
C GLY A 2 0.60 -18.40 -36.62
N GLY A 3 1.71 -18.33 -35.87
CA GLY A 3 2.87 -19.20 -36.09
C GLY A 3 2.48 -20.69 -36.17
N THR A 4 3.20 -21.42 -37.01
CA THR A 4 2.94 -22.83 -37.27
C THR A 4 3.11 -23.67 -35.99
N ARG A 5 2.51 -24.87 -35.94
CA ARG A 5 2.65 -25.77 -34.80
C ARG A 5 4.13 -26.09 -34.51
N ALA A 6 4.96 -26.19 -35.55
CA ALA A 6 6.40 -26.39 -35.44
C ALA A 6 7.10 -25.23 -34.74
N GLN A 7 6.87 -23.98 -35.17
CA GLN A 7 7.45 -22.78 -34.53
C GLN A 7 7.04 -22.64 -33.06
N LYS A 8 5.81 -23.05 -32.74
CA LYS A 8 5.35 -23.11 -31.34
C LYS A 8 6.17 -24.12 -30.56
N ALA A 9 6.33 -25.35 -31.06
CA ALA A 9 7.11 -26.40 -30.40
C ALA A 9 8.58 -25.97 -30.17
N GLU A 10 9.21 -25.38 -31.17
CA GLU A 10 10.58 -24.84 -31.07
C GLU A 10 10.68 -23.75 -29.97
N TYR A 11 9.64 -22.94 -29.80
CA TYR A 11 9.58 -21.97 -28.70
C TYR A 11 9.50 -22.66 -27.32
N PHE A 12 8.73 -23.73 -27.18
CA PHE A 12 8.67 -24.50 -25.92
C PHE A 12 10.03 -25.12 -25.59
N GLU A 13 10.72 -25.68 -26.58
CA GLU A 13 12.07 -26.24 -26.40
C GLU A 13 13.08 -25.17 -25.99
N LYS A 14 13.04 -23.98 -26.61
CA LYS A 14 13.87 -22.84 -26.21
C LYS A 14 13.59 -22.35 -24.80
N VAL A 15 12.32 -22.30 -24.38
CA VAL A 15 11.98 -21.92 -23.00
C VAL A 15 12.51 -22.98 -22.02
N LYS A 16 12.35 -24.27 -22.36
CA LYS A 16 12.83 -25.39 -21.53
C LYS A 16 14.34 -25.31 -21.34
N SER A 17 15.10 -25.15 -22.42
CA SER A 17 16.56 -25.08 -22.34
C SER A 17 17.03 -23.87 -21.52
N LEU A 18 16.36 -22.72 -21.62
CA LEU A 18 16.69 -21.53 -20.83
C LEU A 18 16.38 -21.71 -19.34
N VAL A 19 15.27 -22.35 -18.99
CA VAL A 19 14.90 -22.62 -17.59
C VAL A 19 15.83 -23.66 -16.95
N GLU A 20 16.34 -24.62 -17.73
CA GLU A 20 17.30 -25.61 -17.22
C GLU A 20 18.74 -25.05 -17.13
N THR A 21 19.12 -24.15 -18.05
CA THR A 21 20.49 -23.59 -18.10
C THR A 21 20.69 -22.47 -17.09
N TYR A 22 19.65 -21.68 -16.80
CA TYR A 22 19.73 -20.50 -15.96
C TYR A 22 18.94 -20.66 -14.67
N LYS A 23 19.59 -20.35 -13.54
CA LYS A 23 18.98 -20.41 -12.21
C LYS A 23 18.08 -19.21 -11.93
N SER A 24 18.56 -18.03 -12.35
CA SER A 24 17.92 -16.77 -12.03
C SER A 24 17.25 -16.15 -13.26
N CYS A 25 16.13 -15.47 -13.03
CA CYS A 25 15.35 -14.84 -14.09
C CYS A 25 14.74 -13.51 -13.64
N PHE A 26 14.96 -12.45 -14.40
CA PHE A 26 14.24 -11.20 -14.22
C PHE A 26 12.93 -11.20 -15.01
N ILE A 27 11.87 -10.83 -14.33
CA ILE A 27 10.58 -10.54 -14.93
C ILE A 27 10.52 -9.05 -15.22
N VAL A 28 10.49 -8.70 -16.51
CA VAL A 28 10.61 -7.32 -16.98
C VAL A 28 9.36 -6.88 -17.73
N THR A 29 8.92 -5.65 -17.52
CA THR A 29 7.91 -4.99 -18.35
C THR A 29 8.58 -4.19 -19.45
N VAL A 30 8.06 -4.34 -20.67
CA VAL A 30 8.62 -3.77 -21.90
C VAL A 30 7.57 -2.85 -22.53
N ASP A 31 7.15 -1.84 -21.78
CA ASP A 31 6.18 -0.84 -22.26
C ASP A 31 6.88 0.32 -22.96
N ASN A 32 6.40 0.69 -24.14
CA ASN A 32 6.93 1.78 -24.98
C ASN A 32 8.42 1.64 -25.36
N VAL A 33 8.97 0.44 -25.34
CA VAL A 33 10.36 0.16 -25.73
C VAL A 33 10.43 -0.11 -27.23
N GLY A 34 11.25 0.66 -27.95
CA GLY A 34 11.44 0.51 -29.39
C GLY A 34 12.31 -0.70 -29.76
N SER A 35 12.19 -1.17 -31.01
CA SER A 35 12.99 -2.31 -31.50
C SER A 35 14.50 -2.07 -31.40
N GLN A 36 14.96 -0.85 -31.73
CA GLN A 36 16.37 -0.48 -31.65
C GLN A 36 16.89 -0.51 -30.20
N GLN A 37 16.07 -0.04 -29.25
CA GLN A 37 16.40 -0.08 -27.83
C GLN A 37 16.53 -1.53 -27.35
N MET A 38 15.62 -2.42 -27.74
CA MET A 38 15.75 -3.85 -27.45
C MET A 38 17.01 -4.47 -28.05
N HIS A 39 17.43 -4.05 -29.25
CA HIS A 39 18.67 -4.53 -29.85
C HIS A 39 19.91 -4.04 -29.10
N LEU A 40 19.92 -2.79 -28.62
CA LEU A 40 20.99 -2.25 -27.78
C LEU A 40 21.07 -2.97 -26.43
N ILE A 41 19.92 -3.18 -25.77
CA ILE A 41 19.85 -3.93 -24.50
C ILE A 41 20.32 -5.37 -24.70
N ARG A 42 19.93 -6.02 -25.81
CA ARG A 42 20.43 -7.37 -26.12
C ARG A 42 21.93 -7.38 -26.34
N LYS A 43 22.52 -6.34 -26.95
CA LYS A 43 23.97 -6.24 -27.14
C LYS A 43 24.70 -6.06 -25.81
N SER A 44 24.20 -5.20 -24.91
CA SER A 44 24.81 -4.98 -23.59
C SER A 44 24.71 -6.18 -22.65
N LEU A 45 23.72 -7.05 -22.87
CA LEU A 45 23.51 -8.27 -22.09
C LEU A 45 24.19 -9.52 -22.70
N ARG A 46 24.85 -9.41 -23.87
CA ARG A 46 25.52 -10.57 -24.49
C ARG A 46 26.64 -11.08 -23.59
N GLY A 47 26.66 -12.39 -23.36
CA GLY A 47 27.64 -13.07 -22.50
C GLY A 47 27.04 -13.44 -21.15
N ASP A 48 26.33 -12.51 -20.52
CA ASP A 48 25.87 -12.67 -19.13
C ASP A 48 24.37 -13.01 -19.02
N ALA A 49 23.54 -12.59 -19.98
CA ALA A 49 22.11 -12.80 -19.91
C ALA A 49 21.43 -12.97 -21.28
N VAL A 50 20.31 -13.70 -21.29
CA VAL A 50 19.50 -13.94 -22.48
C VAL A 50 18.10 -13.40 -22.28
N VAL A 51 17.70 -12.48 -23.17
CA VAL A 51 16.37 -11.88 -23.18
C VAL A 51 15.40 -12.72 -24.02
N LEU A 52 14.36 -13.25 -23.38
CA LEU A 52 13.27 -13.99 -24.01
C LEU A 52 11.97 -13.18 -23.92
N LEU A 53 11.36 -12.91 -25.08
CA LEU A 53 10.02 -12.34 -25.18
C LEU A 53 9.07 -13.38 -25.74
N GLY A 54 7.79 -13.32 -25.33
CA GLY A 54 6.79 -14.29 -25.78
C GLY A 54 5.37 -13.86 -25.50
N LYS A 55 4.43 -14.53 -26.17
CA LYS A 55 3.01 -14.32 -25.91
C LYS A 55 2.64 -14.93 -24.55
N ASN A 56 1.99 -14.16 -23.68
CA ASN A 56 1.64 -14.60 -22.32
C ASN A 56 0.92 -15.96 -22.26
N THR A 57 0.02 -16.24 -23.20
CA THR A 57 -0.69 -17.53 -23.26
C THR A 57 0.22 -18.71 -23.60
N MET A 58 1.27 -18.47 -24.41
CA MET A 58 2.26 -19.49 -24.76
C MET A 58 3.20 -19.74 -23.58
N VAL A 59 3.71 -18.68 -22.97
CA VAL A 59 4.61 -18.79 -21.80
C VAL A 59 3.90 -19.48 -20.64
N ARG A 60 2.67 -19.07 -20.31
CA ARG A 60 1.89 -19.73 -19.24
C ARG A 60 1.63 -21.21 -19.52
N ARG A 61 1.44 -21.58 -20.78
CA ARG A 61 1.29 -22.99 -21.16
C ARG A 61 2.61 -23.75 -21.00
N ALA A 62 3.74 -23.14 -21.37
CA ALA A 62 5.06 -23.74 -21.25
C ALA A 62 5.43 -23.97 -19.78
N LEU A 63 5.31 -22.92 -18.96
CA LEU A 63 5.59 -23.00 -17.52
C LEU A 63 4.74 -24.06 -16.82
N ARG A 64 3.45 -24.18 -17.15
CA ARG A 64 2.57 -25.24 -16.60
C ARG A 64 2.98 -26.64 -16.99
N GLN A 65 3.56 -26.84 -18.18
CA GLN A 65 4.08 -28.13 -18.59
C GLN A 65 5.36 -28.47 -17.80
N PHE A 66 6.19 -27.46 -17.52
CA PHE A 66 7.42 -27.62 -16.76
C PHE A 66 7.21 -27.69 -15.25
N THR A 67 6.03 -27.31 -14.74
CA THR A 67 5.68 -27.48 -13.31
C THR A 67 5.72 -28.94 -12.86
N ALA A 68 5.60 -29.91 -13.79
CA ALA A 68 5.77 -31.32 -13.47
C ALA A 68 7.22 -31.68 -13.10
N ASP A 69 8.19 -31.01 -13.73
CA ASP A 69 9.62 -31.23 -13.51
C ASP A 69 10.15 -30.32 -12.39
N ILE A 70 9.73 -29.05 -12.38
CA ILE A 70 10.15 -28.03 -11.42
C ILE A 70 8.89 -27.34 -10.83
N PRO A 71 8.44 -27.75 -9.64
CA PRO A 71 7.19 -27.24 -9.05
C PRO A 71 7.27 -25.75 -8.68
N GLU A 72 8.47 -25.22 -8.49
CA GLU A 72 8.71 -23.83 -8.05
C GLU A 72 8.30 -22.78 -9.11
N LEU A 73 8.25 -23.18 -10.39
CA LEU A 73 7.81 -22.33 -11.50
C LEU A 73 6.34 -21.92 -11.42
N ASP A 74 5.53 -22.59 -10.59
CA ASP A 74 4.12 -22.23 -10.40
C ASP A 74 3.97 -20.79 -9.83
N ARG A 75 4.95 -20.37 -9.02
CA ARG A 75 5.02 -19.01 -8.44
C ARG A 75 5.15 -17.91 -9.50
N LEU A 76 5.61 -18.24 -10.71
CA LEU A 76 5.74 -17.30 -11.82
C LEU A 76 4.41 -17.08 -12.56
N LEU A 77 3.50 -18.05 -12.56
CA LEU A 77 2.26 -17.99 -13.36
C LEU A 77 1.36 -16.77 -13.06
N PRO A 78 1.16 -16.36 -11.79
CA PRO A 78 0.36 -15.17 -11.48
C PRO A 78 0.96 -13.89 -12.07
N LEU A 79 2.28 -13.85 -12.20
CA LEU A 79 3.05 -12.67 -12.59
C LEU A 79 3.03 -12.43 -14.10
N VAL A 80 2.76 -13.45 -14.93
CA VAL A 80 2.75 -13.34 -16.39
C VAL A 80 1.49 -12.62 -16.93
N ARG A 81 1.45 -11.29 -16.77
CA ARG A 81 0.36 -10.39 -17.20
C ARG A 81 0.89 -9.08 -17.77
N GLY A 82 0.26 -8.56 -18.82
CA GLY A 82 0.70 -7.31 -19.48
C GLY A 82 1.79 -7.54 -20.53
N ASN A 83 2.55 -6.49 -20.88
CA ASN A 83 3.66 -6.57 -21.83
C ASN A 83 4.94 -7.00 -21.11
N MET A 84 5.16 -8.31 -21.08
CA MET A 84 6.16 -8.95 -20.22
C MET A 84 7.29 -9.57 -21.03
N GLY A 85 8.46 -9.62 -20.42
CA GLY A 85 9.64 -10.34 -20.88
C GLY A 85 10.33 -11.08 -19.74
N PHE A 86 11.19 -12.01 -20.11
CA PHE A 86 12.06 -12.75 -19.19
C PHE A 86 13.51 -12.48 -19.58
N VAL A 87 14.37 -12.22 -18.60
CA VAL A 87 15.82 -12.12 -18.79
C VAL A 87 16.47 -13.18 -17.92
N PHE A 88 16.99 -14.22 -18.54
CA PHE A 88 17.64 -15.33 -17.84
C PHE A 88 19.12 -15.03 -17.65
N THR A 89 19.65 -15.36 -16.47
CA THR A 89 21.07 -15.14 -16.15
C THR A 89 21.56 -16.06 -15.02
N ASN A 90 22.87 -16.26 -14.98
CA ASN A 90 23.60 -16.91 -13.89
C ASN A 90 24.64 -15.97 -13.24
N SER A 91 24.76 -14.73 -13.72
CA SER A 91 25.68 -13.73 -13.17
C SER A 91 25.01 -12.96 -12.03
N ASP A 92 25.75 -12.04 -11.41
CA ASP A 92 25.22 -11.27 -10.29
C ASP A 92 23.99 -10.43 -10.66
N LEU A 93 23.00 -10.44 -9.77
CA LEU A 93 21.68 -9.85 -10.00
C LEU A 93 21.75 -8.32 -10.00
N LYS A 94 22.64 -7.73 -9.19
CA LYS A 94 22.79 -6.27 -9.08
C LYS A 94 23.36 -5.69 -10.38
N ASP A 95 24.47 -6.24 -10.86
CA ASP A 95 25.12 -5.81 -12.10
C ASP A 95 24.18 -5.84 -13.31
N ILE A 96 23.40 -6.92 -13.43
CA ILE A 96 22.48 -7.07 -14.57
C ILE A 96 21.31 -6.11 -14.46
N ARG A 97 20.79 -5.90 -13.26
CA ARG A 97 19.74 -4.90 -13.04
C ARG A 97 20.22 -3.51 -13.42
N GLU A 98 21.43 -3.12 -13.03
CA GLU A 98 22.03 -1.84 -13.41
C GLU A 98 22.17 -1.71 -14.93
N ARG A 99 22.67 -2.75 -15.61
CA ARG A 99 22.78 -2.74 -17.09
C ARG A 99 21.41 -2.66 -17.79
N ILE A 100 20.38 -3.28 -17.22
CA ILE A 100 19.00 -3.18 -17.74
C ILE A 100 18.47 -1.75 -17.55
N LEU A 101 18.69 -1.16 -16.38
CA LEU A 101 18.18 0.17 -16.02
C LEU A 101 18.99 1.33 -16.63
N ALA A 102 20.26 1.10 -16.98
CA ALA A 102 21.12 2.10 -17.61
C ALA A 102 20.62 2.49 -19.03
N ASN A 103 20.04 1.54 -19.75
CA ASN A 103 19.57 1.74 -21.13
C ASN A 103 18.16 2.33 -21.19
N LYS A 104 17.98 3.50 -20.59
CA LYS A 104 16.77 4.32 -20.69
C LYS A 104 16.88 5.28 -21.87
N VAL A 105 15.82 5.37 -22.66
CA VAL A 105 15.75 6.29 -23.81
C VAL A 105 14.73 7.38 -23.48
N ALA A 106 15.13 8.64 -23.66
CA ALA A 106 14.24 9.77 -23.57
C ALA A 106 13.21 9.70 -24.72
N ALA A 107 11.95 9.91 -24.39
CA ALA A 107 10.85 9.79 -25.32
C ALA A 107 9.90 10.99 -25.22
N PRO A 108 9.34 11.42 -26.35
CA PRO A 108 8.37 12.49 -26.37
C PRO A 108 7.09 12.09 -25.65
N ALA A 109 6.45 13.07 -25.00
CA ALA A 109 5.14 12.89 -24.41
C ALA A 109 4.11 12.64 -25.53
N ARG A 110 3.32 11.56 -25.40
CA ARG A 110 2.25 11.21 -26.34
C ARG A 110 0.91 11.67 -25.79
N ALA A 111 0.09 12.27 -26.65
CA ALA A 111 -1.27 12.67 -26.30
C ALA A 111 -2.08 11.47 -25.78
N GLY A 112 -2.72 11.64 -24.61
CA GLY A 112 -3.52 10.62 -23.95
C GLY A 112 -2.74 9.57 -23.15
N ALA A 113 -1.41 9.60 -23.16
CA ALA A 113 -0.59 8.77 -22.29
C ALA A 113 -0.66 9.26 -20.83
N MET A 114 -0.52 8.35 -19.88
CA MET A 114 -0.46 8.70 -18.45
C MET A 114 0.97 9.14 -18.11
N ALA A 115 1.11 10.31 -17.48
CA ALA A 115 2.41 10.85 -17.10
C ALA A 115 3.00 10.08 -15.92
N PRO A 116 4.19 9.46 -16.05
CA PRO A 116 4.86 8.77 -14.92
C PRO A 116 5.53 9.72 -13.94
N LEU A 117 5.90 10.93 -14.39
CA LEU A 117 6.61 11.96 -13.61
C LEU A 117 5.98 13.33 -13.92
N ASP A 118 6.14 14.26 -12.99
CA ASP A 118 5.76 15.66 -13.19
C ASP A 118 6.62 16.30 -14.28
N VAL A 119 6.01 17.12 -15.13
CA VAL A 119 6.68 17.81 -16.23
C VAL A 119 6.61 19.31 -16.02
N TYR A 120 7.78 19.93 -15.88
CA TYR A 120 7.96 21.37 -15.77
C TYR A 120 8.59 21.93 -17.04
N VAL A 121 8.22 23.15 -17.39
CA VAL A 121 8.91 23.93 -18.43
C VAL A 121 9.61 25.09 -17.76
N GLU A 122 10.93 25.17 -17.96
CA GLU A 122 11.78 26.20 -17.38
C GLU A 122 11.61 27.56 -18.05
N ALA A 123 11.95 28.63 -17.32
CA ALA A 123 11.99 29.98 -17.87
C ALA A 123 13.16 30.12 -18.84
N GLY A 124 12.95 30.83 -19.95
CA GLY A 124 14.01 31.03 -20.94
C GLY A 124 13.50 31.24 -22.36
N ASN A 125 14.43 31.54 -23.26
CA ASN A 125 14.13 31.79 -24.66
C ASN A 125 13.86 30.47 -25.41
N THR A 126 12.69 30.37 -26.03
CA THR A 126 12.27 29.16 -26.77
C THR A 126 12.79 29.11 -28.20
N GLY A 127 13.28 30.23 -28.75
CA GLY A 127 13.73 30.34 -30.13
C GLY A 127 12.60 30.25 -31.17
N MET A 128 11.33 30.28 -30.73
CA MET A 128 10.16 30.17 -31.59
C MET A 128 9.67 31.53 -32.08
N ASP A 129 9.10 31.52 -33.29
CA ASP A 129 8.51 32.68 -33.96
C ASP A 129 7.29 33.23 -33.20
N PRO A 130 7.07 34.57 -33.11
CA PRO A 130 6.00 35.17 -32.31
C PRO A 130 4.57 34.79 -32.72
N SER A 131 4.39 34.23 -33.92
CA SER A 131 3.09 33.76 -34.43
C SER A 131 2.43 32.69 -33.55
N LYS A 132 3.22 31.92 -32.80
CA LYS A 132 2.74 30.79 -31.98
C LYS A 132 2.46 31.15 -30.51
N THR A 133 2.50 32.44 -30.15
CA THR A 133 2.25 32.91 -28.77
C THR A 133 0.87 32.52 -28.22
N SER A 134 -0.16 32.45 -29.08
CA SER A 134 -1.51 32.03 -28.70
C SER A 134 -1.56 30.61 -28.11
N PHE A 135 -0.63 29.73 -28.53
CA PHE A 135 -0.57 28.35 -28.07
C PHE A 135 -0.09 28.24 -26.62
N PHE A 136 0.91 29.06 -26.24
CA PHE A 136 1.42 29.12 -24.87
C PHE A 136 0.40 29.75 -23.92
N GLN A 137 -0.30 30.79 -24.38
CA GLN A 137 -1.36 31.45 -23.62
C GLN A 137 -2.55 30.52 -23.35
N ALA A 138 -2.94 29.69 -24.33
CA ALA A 138 -4.02 28.71 -24.17
C ALA A 138 -3.71 27.63 -23.11
N LEU A 139 -2.43 27.37 -22.85
CA LEU A 139 -1.95 26.42 -21.85
C LEU A 139 -1.62 27.10 -20.50
N GLY A 140 -1.88 28.39 -20.36
CA GLY A 140 -1.59 29.14 -19.14
C GLY A 140 -0.11 29.36 -18.86
N VAL A 141 0.77 29.22 -19.87
CA VAL A 141 2.20 29.49 -19.72
C VAL A 141 2.46 30.98 -19.96
N PRO A 142 3.01 31.73 -18.98
CA PRO A 142 3.29 33.14 -19.13
C PRO A 142 4.50 33.35 -20.05
N THR A 143 4.25 33.92 -21.23
CA THR A 143 5.28 34.21 -22.24
C THR A 143 5.32 35.68 -22.63
N LYS A 144 6.51 36.21 -22.89
CA LYS A 144 6.77 37.55 -23.40
C LYS A 144 7.54 37.45 -24.71
N ILE A 145 7.31 38.38 -25.64
CA ILE A 145 8.12 38.47 -26.86
C ILE A 145 9.36 39.32 -26.53
N ALA A 146 10.55 38.73 -26.69
CA ALA A 146 11.82 39.41 -26.51
C ALA A 146 12.71 39.13 -27.72
N ARG A 147 13.29 40.20 -28.30
CA ARG A 147 14.21 40.10 -29.46
C ARG A 147 13.64 39.31 -30.67
N GLY A 148 12.33 39.36 -30.87
CA GLY A 148 11.66 38.67 -31.98
C GLY A 148 11.42 37.17 -31.76
N THR A 149 11.72 36.62 -30.58
CA THR A 149 11.41 35.23 -30.20
C THR A 149 10.54 35.18 -28.94
N ILE A 150 9.85 34.05 -28.72
CA ILE A 150 9.03 33.83 -27.53
C ILE A 150 9.92 33.43 -26.34
N GLU A 151 9.83 34.15 -25.23
CA GLU A 151 10.54 33.89 -23.98
C GLU A 151 9.53 33.54 -22.87
N ILE A 152 9.78 32.45 -22.14
CA ILE A 152 8.96 32.02 -20.99
C ILE A 152 9.41 32.77 -19.75
N VAL A 153 8.48 33.44 -19.07
CA VAL A 153 8.77 34.37 -17.96
C VAL A 153 9.11 33.62 -16.66
N SER A 154 8.39 32.55 -16.37
CA SER A 154 8.54 31.78 -15.13
C SER A 154 8.32 30.30 -15.38
N GLN A 155 8.88 29.45 -14.52
CA GLN A 155 8.70 28.01 -14.59
C GLN A 155 7.23 27.65 -14.31
N VAL A 156 6.63 26.84 -15.18
CA VAL A 156 5.24 26.38 -15.03
C VAL A 156 5.19 24.85 -14.98
N HIS A 157 4.35 24.35 -14.08
CA HIS A 157 3.99 22.94 -13.99
C HIS A 157 2.94 22.62 -15.06
N LEU A 158 3.35 21.96 -16.15
CA LEU A 158 2.46 21.64 -17.25
C LEU A 158 1.64 20.37 -17.00
N VAL A 159 2.28 19.30 -16.53
CA VAL A 159 1.62 17.99 -16.37
C VAL A 159 1.97 17.39 -15.02
N GLN A 160 0.94 17.12 -14.22
CA GLN A 160 1.05 16.38 -12.96
C GLN A 160 1.16 14.87 -13.20
N ALA A 161 1.99 14.20 -12.40
CA ALA A 161 2.15 12.76 -12.40
C ALA A 161 0.81 12.06 -12.17
N GLY A 162 0.53 11.05 -12.99
CA GLY A 162 -0.72 10.29 -12.96
C GLY A 162 -1.88 10.92 -13.75
N THR A 163 -1.73 12.13 -14.28
CA THR A 163 -2.71 12.70 -15.20
C THR A 163 -2.46 12.24 -16.64
N LYS A 164 -3.49 12.35 -17.50
CA LYS A 164 -3.34 12.07 -18.93
C LYS A 164 -2.84 13.32 -19.63
N VAL A 165 -1.76 13.19 -20.39
CA VAL A 165 -1.19 14.30 -21.17
C VAL A 165 -2.19 14.77 -22.22
N GLY A 166 -2.52 16.06 -22.20
CA GLY A 166 -3.37 16.69 -23.21
C GLY A 166 -2.72 16.71 -24.59
N ALA A 167 -3.53 16.79 -25.66
CA ALA A 167 -2.99 16.88 -27.02
C ALA A 167 -2.15 18.15 -27.22
N SER A 168 -2.58 19.26 -26.61
CA SER A 168 -1.90 20.56 -26.68
C SER A 168 -0.59 20.58 -25.87
N GLU A 169 -0.58 19.96 -24.69
CA GLU A 169 0.63 19.83 -23.85
C GLU A 169 1.70 18.99 -24.55
N ALA A 170 1.29 17.84 -25.13
CA ALA A 170 2.20 16.96 -25.86
C ALA A 170 2.83 17.66 -27.07
N THR A 171 2.04 18.43 -27.84
CA THR A 171 2.58 19.15 -29.00
C THR A 171 3.48 20.31 -28.59
N LEU A 172 3.20 21.01 -27.48
CA LEU A 172 4.11 22.02 -26.93
C LEU A 172 5.46 21.41 -26.58
N LEU A 173 5.47 20.32 -25.81
CA LEU A 173 6.70 19.65 -25.39
C LEU A 173 7.53 19.16 -26.58
N ASN A 174 6.86 18.64 -27.61
CA ASN A 174 7.51 18.25 -28.86
C ASN A 174 8.09 19.44 -29.62
N MET A 175 7.40 20.59 -29.64
CA MET A 175 7.92 21.80 -30.28
C MET A 175 9.14 22.39 -29.55
N LEU A 176 9.16 22.28 -28.22
CA LEU A 176 10.31 22.69 -27.40
C LEU A 176 11.45 21.65 -27.41
N ASN A 177 11.30 20.53 -28.13
CA ASN A 177 12.23 19.38 -28.11
C ASN A 177 12.47 18.82 -26.69
N ILE A 178 11.52 19.00 -25.78
CA ILE A 178 11.58 18.45 -24.42
C ILE A 178 10.97 17.05 -24.45
N SER A 179 11.77 16.06 -24.08
CA SER A 179 11.34 14.65 -23.97
C SER A 179 11.35 14.23 -22.50
N PRO A 180 10.26 14.50 -21.75
CA PRO A 180 10.29 14.41 -20.29
C PRO A 180 10.23 12.98 -19.75
N PHE A 181 9.86 12.01 -20.58
CA PHE A 181 9.67 10.63 -20.14
C PHE A 181 10.82 9.76 -20.59
N THR A 182 11.46 9.08 -19.65
CA THR A 182 12.40 8.00 -19.97
C THR A 182 11.66 6.67 -20.01
N TYR A 183 11.59 6.02 -21.17
CA TYR A 183 11.11 4.64 -21.26
C TYR A 183 12.30 3.69 -21.35
N GLY A 184 12.16 2.57 -20.63
CA GLY A 184 13.16 1.52 -20.57
C GLY A 184 12.53 0.25 -20.03
N MET A 185 13.28 -0.84 -20.10
CA MET A 185 12.85 -2.08 -19.47
C MET A 185 12.82 -1.88 -17.95
N LYS A 186 11.65 -2.09 -17.35
CA LYS A 186 11.48 -2.02 -15.89
C LYS A 186 11.43 -3.43 -15.33
N VAL A 187 12.22 -3.69 -14.29
CA VAL A 187 12.18 -4.95 -13.55
C VAL A 187 10.96 -4.91 -12.62
N VAL A 188 10.06 -5.88 -12.77
CA VAL A 188 8.88 -6.02 -11.90
C VAL A 188 9.19 -6.92 -10.73
N ASN A 189 9.74 -8.10 -11.01
CA ASN A 189 10.09 -9.13 -10.02
C ASN A 189 11.33 -9.89 -10.47
N VAL A 190 12.00 -10.52 -9.52
CA VAL A 190 13.18 -11.37 -9.74
C VAL A 190 12.85 -12.77 -9.24
N TYR A 191 13.21 -13.78 -10.01
CA TYR A 191 13.15 -15.17 -9.63
C TYR A 191 14.56 -15.69 -9.42
N ASP A 192 14.80 -16.38 -8.32
CA ASP A 192 16.07 -17.01 -8.00
C ASP A 192 15.83 -18.25 -7.15
N ASP A 193 16.34 -19.40 -7.59
CA ASP A 193 16.26 -20.71 -6.91
C ASP A 193 14.90 -20.96 -6.20
N GLY A 194 13.81 -20.77 -6.96
CA GLY A 194 12.45 -21.06 -6.51
C GLY A 194 11.76 -19.96 -5.71
N GLN A 195 12.46 -18.88 -5.39
CA GLN A 195 11.91 -17.73 -4.69
C GLN A 195 11.65 -16.58 -5.66
N VAL A 196 10.63 -15.77 -5.35
CA VAL A 196 10.32 -14.55 -6.11
C VAL A 196 10.42 -13.36 -5.17
N PHE A 197 11.22 -12.39 -5.58
CA PHE A 197 11.45 -11.16 -4.83
C PHE A 197 11.03 -9.94 -5.64
N GLY A 198 10.68 -8.88 -4.95
CA GLY A 198 10.58 -7.55 -5.55
C GLY A 198 11.98 -6.98 -5.83
N PRO A 199 12.12 -6.06 -6.80
CA PRO A 199 13.39 -5.43 -7.14
C PRO A 199 13.99 -4.63 -5.97
N GLU A 200 13.15 -4.16 -5.04
CA GLU A 200 13.56 -3.40 -3.86
C GLU A 200 14.49 -4.20 -2.93
N VAL A 201 14.36 -5.53 -2.90
CA VAL A 201 15.24 -6.39 -2.08
C VAL A 201 16.69 -6.35 -2.57
N LEU A 202 16.90 -6.13 -3.87
CA LEU A 202 18.25 -5.99 -4.43
C LEU A 202 18.89 -4.63 -4.13
N ASP A 203 18.10 -3.64 -3.68
CA ASP A 203 18.60 -2.30 -3.29
C ASP A 203 19.17 -2.27 -1.86
N ILE A 204 19.15 -3.40 -1.14
CA ILE A 204 19.77 -3.50 0.18
C ILE A 204 21.29 -3.37 0.01
N THR A 205 21.81 -2.26 0.53
CA THR A 205 23.25 -1.97 0.59
C THR A 205 23.87 -2.59 1.83
N ASP A 206 25.19 -2.83 1.76
CA ASP A 206 25.95 -3.39 2.87
C ASP A 206 25.94 -2.46 4.09
N ASP A 207 25.82 -1.14 3.86
CA ASP A 207 25.70 -0.14 4.92
C ASP A 207 24.46 -0.34 5.80
N VAL A 208 23.33 -0.74 5.20
CA VAL A 208 22.10 -1.03 5.94
C VAL A 208 22.31 -2.27 6.82
N LEU A 209 22.98 -3.29 6.30
CA LEU A 209 23.32 -4.50 7.08
C LEU A 209 24.26 -4.17 8.23
N ILE A 210 25.32 -3.40 7.98
CA ILE A 210 26.26 -2.92 9.01
C ILE A 210 25.51 -2.12 10.08
N GLY A 211 24.59 -1.23 9.69
CA GLY A 211 23.75 -0.48 10.62
C GLY A 211 22.91 -1.39 11.52
N HIS A 212 22.30 -2.44 10.95
CA HIS A 212 21.56 -3.43 11.73
C HIS A 212 22.47 -4.21 12.69
N PHE A 213 23.64 -4.66 12.25
CA PHE A 213 24.61 -5.33 13.12
C PHE A 213 25.09 -4.42 14.25
N MET A 214 25.42 -3.16 13.95
CA MET A 214 25.81 -2.17 14.97
C MET A 214 24.69 -1.93 15.98
N SER A 215 23.43 -1.84 15.53
CA SER A 215 22.28 -1.70 16.42
C SER A 215 22.10 -2.94 17.32
N ALA A 216 22.32 -4.14 16.78
CA ALA A 216 22.26 -5.38 17.54
C ALA A 216 23.39 -5.45 18.58
N ILE A 217 24.63 -5.10 18.20
CA ILE A 217 25.77 -5.02 19.12
C ILE A 217 25.49 -4.00 20.23
N ARG A 218 24.93 -2.83 19.89
CA ARG A 218 24.54 -1.82 20.88
C ARG A 218 23.50 -2.37 21.86
N ASN A 219 22.48 -3.07 21.37
CA ASN A 219 21.47 -3.68 22.23
C ASN A 219 22.08 -4.75 23.17
N VAL A 220 22.97 -5.60 22.65
CA VAL A 220 23.69 -6.59 23.47
C VAL A 220 24.59 -5.90 24.51
N ALA A 221 25.25 -4.80 24.15
CA ALA A 221 26.02 -4.00 25.09
C ALA A 221 25.14 -3.37 26.17
N CYS A 222 23.99 -2.81 25.81
CA CYS A 222 23.02 -2.27 26.77
C CYS A 222 22.50 -3.33 27.73
N VAL A 223 22.16 -4.53 27.23
CA VAL A 223 21.70 -5.65 28.07
C VAL A 223 22.80 -6.13 29.01
N SER A 224 24.04 -6.27 28.53
CA SER A 224 25.14 -6.71 29.40
C SER A 224 25.47 -5.68 30.49
N LEU A 225 25.37 -4.38 30.19
CA LEU A 225 25.49 -3.32 31.19
C LEU A 225 24.34 -3.33 32.20
N ALA A 226 23.09 -3.46 31.75
CA ALA A 226 21.93 -3.49 32.65
C ALA A 226 21.90 -4.74 33.54
N ALA A 227 22.35 -5.89 33.03
CA ALA A 227 22.44 -7.13 33.79
C ALA A 227 23.67 -7.21 34.71
N ASN A 228 24.52 -6.16 34.75
CA ASN A 228 25.80 -6.15 35.47
C ASN A 228 26.70 -7.36 35.14
N TYR A 229 26.62 -7.87 33.91
CA TYR A 229 27.41 -9.01 33.48
C TYR A 229 28.71 -8.52 32.83
N PRO A 230 29.90 -8.80 33.41
CA PRO A 230 31.16 -8.31 32.90
C PRO A 230 31.57 -9.09 31.65
N THR A 231 31.52 -8.44 30.49
CA THR A 231 32.10 -8.89 29.22
C THR A 231 33.23 -7.94 28.83
N LEU A 232 34.13 -8.36 27.94
CA LEU A 232 35.23 -7.52 27.44
C LEU A 232 34.77 -6.12 26.98
N VAL A 233 33.55 -6.03 26.44
CA VAL A 233 32.96 -4.78 25.94
C VAL A 233 32.27 -3.99 27.07
N SER A 234 31.69 -4.65 28.09
CA SER A 234 30.92 -3.96 29.14
C SER A 234 31.77 -3.48 30.32
N VAL A 235 32.93 -4.09 30.60
CA VAL A 235 33.76 -3.78 31.78
C VAL A 235 34.19 -2.30 31.80
N MET A 236 34.69 -1.76 30.68
CA MET A 236 35.12 -0.36 30.60
C MET A 236 33.95 0.61 30.85
N HIS A 237 32.80 0.35 30.24
CA HIS A 237 31.61 1.19 30.40
C HIS A 237 31.00 1.08 31.80
N SER A 238 31.09 -0.08 32.46
CA SER A 238 30.61 -0.28 33.84
C SER A 238 31.40 0.57 34.84
N VAL A 239 32.74 0.58 34.74
CA VAL A 239 33.62 1.41 35.59
C VAL A 239 33.36 2.90 35.37
N ILE A 240 33.21 3.31 34.11
CA ILE A 240 32.91 4.72 33.76
C ILE A 240 31.52 5.12 34.28
N ASN A 241 30.52 4.25 34.19
CA ASN A 241 29.18 4.55 34.69
C ASN A 241 29.14 4.64 36.22
N ALA A 242 29.87 3.78 36.94
CA ALA A 242 30.03 3.90 38.39
C ALA A 242 30.66 5.26 38.75
N TYR A 243 31.70 5.67 38.02
CA TYR A 243 32.32 6.99 38.20
C TYR A 243 31.36 8.15 37.89
N LYS A 244 30.58 8.05 36.80
CA LYS A 244 29.53 9.03 36.44
C LYS A 244 28.45 9.14 37.51
N ASN A 245 28.05 8.03 38.13
CA ASN A 245 27.06 8.05 39.21
C ASN A 245 27.58 8.78 40.45
N LEU A 246 28.86 8.57 40.83
CA LEU A 246 29.49 9.32 41.92
C LEU A 246 29.59 10.82 41.61
N LEU A 247 29.97 11.17 40.37
CA LEU A 247 29.97 12.56 39.92
C LEU A 247 28.57 13.17 39.95
N ALA A 248 27.55 12.46 39.47
CA ALA A 248 26.16 12.91 39.50
C ALA A 248 25.67 13.18 40.94
N VAL A 249 26.02 12.31 41.89
CA VAL A 249 25.72 12.53 43.32
C VAL A 249 26.44 13.77 43.86
N SER A 250 27.70 14.00 43.48
CA SER A 250 28.43 15.21 43.89
C SER A 250 27.97 16.50 43.22
N VAL A 251 27.32 16.42 42.05
CA VAL A 251 26.68 17.59 41.43
C VAL A 251 25.36 17.90 42.12
N ALA A 252 24.59 16.87 42.49
CA ALA A 252 23.33 17.02 43.22
C ALA A 252 23.53 17.43 44.69
N THR A 253 24.72 17.17 45.26
CA THR A 253 25.08 17.56 46.63
C THR A 253 26.10 18.70 46.65
N GLU A 254 26.10 19.50 47.71
CA GLU A 254 27.05 20.63 47.83
C GLU A 254 28.48 20.16 48.13
N TYR A 255 28.68 18.89 48.48
CA TYR A 255 30.00 18.31 48.76
C TYR A 255 30.87 18.23 47.50
N THR A 256 32.12 18.69 47.63
CA THR A 256 33.14 18.67 46.57
C THR A 256 34.25 17.68 46.91
N PHE A 257 34.74 17.01 45.87
CA PHE A 257 35.97 16.21 45.84
C PHE A 257 36.82 16.62 44.63
N GLU A 258 38.13 16.37 44.64
CA GLU A 258 39.12 16.84 43.63
C GLU A 258 38.73 16.57 42.16
N GLY A 259 37.96 15.51 41.90
CA GLY A 259 37.43 15.17 40.56
C GLY A 259 36.10 15.83 40.18
N SER A 260 35.33 16.32 41.15
CA SER A 260 34.03 17.01 40.96
C SER A 260 34.17 18.52 40.83
N GLU A 261 35.24 19.10 41.37
CA GLU A 261 35.52 20.54 41.30
C GLU A 261 35.64 21.01 39.85
N LYS A 262 36.38 20.25 39.03
CA LYS A 262 36.50 20.51 37.58
C LYS A 262 35.14 20.52 36.88
N ILE A 263 34.23 19.61 37.23
CA ILE A 263 32.90 19.52 36.60
C ILE A 263 31.97 20.67 37.06
N LYS A 264 32.05 21.06 38.33
CA LYS A 264 31.32 22.23 38.86
C LYS A 264 31.85 23.52 38.22
N GLU A 265 33.15 23.62 37.94
CA GLU A 265 33.76 24.73 37.19
C GLU A 265 33.34 24.72 35.71
N TYR A 266 33.26 23.55 35.05
CA TYR A 266 32.74 23.43 33.68
C TYR A 266 31.24 23.82 33.58
N LEU A 267 30.43 23.49 34.58
CA LEU A 267 29.00 23.88 34.63
C LEU A 267 28.81 25.35 34.97
N ALA A 268 29.69 25.94 35.78
CA ALA A 268 29.65 27.35 36.14
C ALA A 268 30.14 28.28 35.01
N ASN A 269 31.06 27.82 34.15
CA ASN A 269 31.61 28.60 33.03
C ASN A 269 31.66 27.80 31.71
N PRO A 270 30.53 27.66 31.01
CA PRO A 270 30.46 26.93 29.74
C PRO A 270 31.26 27.58 28.58
N ASP A 271 31.49 28.90 28.60
CA ASP A 271 32.16 29.61 27.50
C ASP A 271 33.70 29.57 27.57
N ALA A 272 34.28 29.40 28.77
CA ALA A 272 35.73 29.44 28.97
C ALA A 272 36.47 28.20 28.44
N PHE A 273 35.74 27.09 28.23
CA PHE A 273 36.33 25.81 27.82
C PHE A 273 35.91 25.33 26.43
N ALA A 274 34.97 25.99 25.76
CA ALA A 274 34.67 25.75 24.35
C ALA A 274 35.87 26.09 23.43
N ALA A 275 36.78 26.95 23.89
CA ALA A 275 38.00 27.33 23.17
C ALA A 275 39.19 26.36 23.35
N ALA A 276 39.09 25.33 24.20
CA ALA A 276 40.22 24.47 24.59
C ALA A 276 40.08 22.99 24.16
N ALA A 277 39.19 22.67 23.24
CA ALA A 277 39.20 21.37 22.57
C ALA A 277 40.12 21.42 21.33
N PRO A 278 41.14 20.53 21.19
CA PRO A 278 42.00 20.53 20.02
C PRO A 278 41.21 20.12 18.77
N ALA A 279 41.40 20.91 17.72
CA ALA A 279 40.87 20.68 16.38
C ALA A 279 41.26 19.28 15.87
N ALA A 280 40.28 18.39 15.74
CA ALA A 280 40.33 17.30 14.78
C ALA A 280 39.55 17.75 13.54
N SER A 281 40.29 17.89 12.45
CA SER A 281 39.89 18.35 11.13
C SER A 281 38.73 17.56 10.50
N GLU A 282 37.89 18.32 9.80
CA GLU A 282 36.75 18.01 8.92
C GLU A 282 36.97 16.83 7.94
N SER A 283 35.97 16.05 7.55
CA SER A 283 34.87 16.40 6.61
C SER A 283 33.93 15.18 6.49
N ALA A 284 32.60 15.22 6.32
CA ALA A 284 31.68 16.12 5.61
C ALA A 284 30.21 15.88 6.10
N PRO A 285 29.14 16.43 5.48
CA PRO A 285 28.80 17.82 5.20
C PRO A 285 27.42 18.25 5.77
N ALA A 286 27.16 19.55 5.61
CA ALA A 286 26.04 20.39 6.06
C ALA A 286 24.60 19.85 5.93
N ALA A 287 23.78 20.21 6.93
CA ALA A 287 22.36 20.51 6.75
C ALA A 287 22.05 21.85 7.47
N SER A 288 21.27 22.65 6.76
CA SER A 288 21.08 24.09 6.81
C SER A 288 20.26 24.63 7.99
N GLU A 289 20.76 25.76 8.51
CA GLU A 289 20.09 26.97 8.97
C GLU A 289 18.58 26.94 9.27
N ALA A 290 18.26 27.25 10.54
CA ALA A 290 16.99 27.84 10.94
C ALA A 290 17.26 29.01 11.90
N ALA A 291 16.88 30.21 11.48
CA ALA A 291 16.72 31.42 12.31
C ALA A 291 15.64 32.31 11.62
N PRO A 292 15.04 33.30 12.30
CA PRO A 292 13.77 33.11 13.00
C PRO A 292 12.65 34.07 12.55
N ALA A 293 11.45 33.76 13.05
CA ALA A 293 10.22 34.54 13.23
C ALA A 293 10.10 35.97 12.64
N ALA A 294 9.02 36.18 11.88
CA ALA A 294 8.30 37.45 11.79
C ALA A 294 6.78 37.17 11.85
N GLN A 295 6.08 37.93 12.68
CA GLN A 295 4.62 37.98 12.78
C GLN A 295 4.06 38.82 11.63
N GLU A 296 3.02 38.36 10.94
CA GLU A 296 2.04 39.21 10.26
C GLU A 296 0.64 38.57 10.34
N GLU A 297 -0.34 39.46 10.33
CA GLU A 297 -1.75 39.33 10.72
C GLU A 297 -2.58 38.59 9.65
N GLU A 298 -3.52 37.73 10.07
CA GLU A 298 -4.55 37.19 9.18
C GLU A 298 -5.82 38.04 9.27
N GLU A 299 -6.13 38.73 8.16
CA GLU A 299 -7.43 39.33 7.88
C GLU A 299 -8.48 38.25 7.57
N ASP A 300 -9.66 38.45 8.15
CA ASP A 300 -10.89 37.71 7.88
C ASP A 300 -11.27 37.70 6.39
N SER A 301 -11.49 36.50 5.83
CA SER A 301 -12.49 36.36 4.75
C SER A 301 -13.30 35.07 4.89
N ASP A 302 -14.60 35.31 5.03
CA ASP A 302 -15.65 34.40 5.42
C ASP A 302 -16.03 33.46 4.28
N GLY A 303 -16.13 32.16 4.59
CA GLY A 303 -16.46 31.12 3.60
C GLY A 303 -16.53 29.72 4.20
N SER A 304 -17.01 29.58 5.44
CA SER A 304 -17.09 28.28 6.10
C SER A 304 -18.20 27.40 5.49
N MET A 305 -17.81 26.41 4.70
CA MET A 305 -18.57 25.17 4.55
C MET A 305 -18.50 24.45 5.90
N GLY A 306 -19.53 24.64 6.73
CA GLY A 306 -19.60 24.10 8.08
C GLY A 306 -19.22 22.62 8.16
N MET A 307 -18.17 22.32 8.91
CA MET A 307 -17.77 20.96 9.23
C MET A 307 -18.85 20.37 10.17
N VAL A 308 -19.78 19.59 9.63
CA VAL A 308 -20.80 18.91 10.43
C VAL A 308 -20.12 17.86 11.32
N THR A 309 -19.91 18.19 12.60
CA THR A 309 -19.39 17.25 13.58
C THR A 309 -20.49 16.26 13.95
N SER A 310 -20.34 14.99 13.59
CA SER A 310 -21.29 13.95 13.96
C SER A 310 -21.12 13.57 15.45
N TYR A 311 -22.08 13.98 16.30
CA TYR A 311 -22.14 13.63 17.73
C TYR A 311 -22.52 12.15 18.00
N ILE A 312 -22.32 11.26 17.02
CA ILE A 312 -22.75 9.86 17.06
C ILE A 312 -22.09 9.08 18.21
N GLY A 313 -20.86 9.47 18.60
CA GLY A 313 -20.15 8.85 19.72
C GLY A 313 -20.78 9.08 21.10
N ALA A 314 -21.45 10.22 21.31
CA ALA A 314 -22.03 10.59 22.61
C ALA A 314 -23.36 9.89 22.91
N ALA A 315 -24.03 9.38 21.88
CA ALA A 315 -25.34 8.76 22.01
C ALA A 315 -25.23 7.37 22.66
N ALA A 316 -25.86 7.20 23.81
CA ALA A 316 -25.97 5.92 24.50
C ALA A 316 -26.64 4.84 23.60
N ILE A 317 -26.21 3.60 23.78
CA ILE A 317 -26.74 2.42 23.09
C ILE A 317 -27.72 1.75 24.03
N THR A 318 -28.98 1.60 23.62
CA THR A 318 -30.00 0.89 24.40
C THR A 318 -29.78 -0.61 24.32
N LEU A 319 -29.61 -1.28 25.46
CA LEU A 319 -29.50 -2.74 25.53
C LEU A 319 -30.89 -3.34 25.77
N PRO A 320 -31.37 -4.27 24.92
CA PRO A 320 -32.52 -5.09 25.25
C PRO A 320 -32.15 -6.09 26.36
N GLU A 321 -33.11 -6.49 27.20
CA GLU A 321 -32.90 -7.31 28.42
C GLU A 321 -32.21 -8.67 28.16
N ASN A 322 -32.25 -9.15 26.91
CA ASN A 322 -31.69 -10.45 26.49
C ASN A 322 -30.30 -10.36 25.84
N VAL A 323 -29.59 -9.21 25.95
CA VAL A 323 -28.25 -9.03 25.39
C VAL A 323 -27.23 -8.72 26.48
N THR A 324 -26.19 -9.54 26.58
CA THR A 324 -25.09 -9.35 27.53
C THR A 324 -23.80 -8.95 26.80
N LEU A 325 -22.99 -8.13 27.47
CA LEU A 325 -21.70 -7.65 26.97
C LEU A 325 -20.64 -7.94 28.04
N GLU A 326 -19.73 -8.87 27.73
CA GLU A 326 -18.71 -9.30 28.66
C GLU A 326 -17.31 -9.16 28.04
N PRO A 327 -16.31 -8.67 28.80
CA PRO A 327 -14.92 -8.71 28.36
C PRO A 327 -14.44 -10.17 28.33
N TRP A 328 -13.78 -10.58 27.24
CA TRP A 328 -13.20 -11.91 27.15
C TRP A 328 -12.00 -12.03 28.10
N GLN A 329 -12.14 -12.82 29.16
CA GLN A 329 -11.03 -13.19 30.03
C GLN A 329 -10.32 -14.42 29.46
N ALA A 330 -9.06 -14.27 29.08
CA ALA A 330 -8.23 -15.41 28.72
C ALA A 330 -8.07 -16.32 29.94
N SER A 331 -8.53 -17.58 29.87
CA SER A 331 -8.16 -18.57 30.87
C SER A 331 -6.63 -18.66 30.93
N THR A 332 -6.07 -18.53 32.11
CA THR A 332 -4.62 -18.52 32.35
C THR A 332 -4.00 -19.85 31.94
N ALA A 333 -3.56 -19.95 30.68
CA ALA A 333 -2.65 -20.97 30.19
C ALA A 333 -1.58 -20.25 29.38
N ALA A 334 -0.42 -20.07 30.01
CA ALA A 334 0.71 -19.31 29.49
C ALA A 334 1.28 -19.94 28.22
N SER A 335 1.49 -19.13 27.19
CA SER A 335 2.52 -19.36 26.17
C SER A 335 3.12 -17.99 25.79
N PRO A 336 4.45 -17.80 25.89
CA PRO A 336 5.06 -16.50 25.67
C PRO A 336 5.19 -16.21 24.17
N ALA A 337 4.54 -15.16 23.69
CA ALA A 337 4.71 -14.67 22.33
C ALA A 337 6.05 -13.89 22.20
N PRO A 338 6.77 -14.02 21.06
CA PRO A 338 8.09 -13.41 20.89
C PRO A 338 8.03 -11.88 20.75
N ALA A 339 8.91 -11.20 21.50
CA ALA A 339 9.10 -9.76 21.48
C ALA A 339 9.73 -9.31 20.14
N LYS A 340 8.92 -8.75 19.22
CA LYS A 340 9.36 -7.88 18.10
C LYS A 340 8.21 -7.29 17.27
N SER A 341 7.11 -6.88 17.89
CA SER A 341 6.16 -5.97 17.22
C SER A 341 5.53 -5.03 18.23
N THR A 342 5.46 -3.75 17.89
CA THR A 342 4.66 -2.73 18.59
C THR A 342 3.18 -3.06 18.39
N VAL A 343 2.71 -4.13 19.04
CA VAL A 343 1.31 -4.56 18.96
C VAL A 343 0.52 -3.67 19.91
N GLN A 344 -0.30 -2.79 19.33
CA GLN A 344 -1.34 -2.09 20.08
C GLN A 344 -2.28 -3.14 20.68
N THR A 345 -2.24 -3.31 22.00
CA THR A 345 -3.03 -4.31 22.71
C THR A 345 -4.52 -4.00 22.53
N GLN A 346 -5.27 -4.87 21.86
CA GLN A 346 -6.72 -4.76 21.71
C GLN A 346 -7.40 -5.71 22.70
N THR A 347 -8.38 -5.21 23.43
CA THR A 347 -9.23 -6.00 24.33
C THR A 347 -10.40 -6.57 23.54
N LYS A 348 -10.66 -7.87 23.68
CA LYS A 348 -11.76 -8.56 22.99
C LYS A 348 -13.01 -8.56 23.88
N TYR A 349 -14.15 -8.13 23.36
CA TYR A 349 -15.46 -8.21 24.00
C TYR A 349 -16.33 -9.22 23.27
N ILE A 350 -17.13 -10.00 24.01
CA ILE A 350 -18.10 -10.94 23.45
C ILE A 350 -19.50 -10.38 23.76
N ILE A 351 -20.32 -10.31 22.72
CA ILE A 351 -21.70 -9.83 22.77
C ILE A 351 -22.59 -11.02 22.47
N THR A 352 -23.43 -11.41 23.43
CA THR A 352 -24.30 -12.59 23.36
C THR A 352 -25.76 -12.21 23.45
N GLY A 353 -26.61 -12.93 22.72
CA GLY A 353 -28.05 -12.75 22.75
C GLY A 353 -28.77 -13.78 21.87
N PRO A 354 -30.04 -13.56 21.50
CA PRO A 354 -30.92 -14.61 21.00
C PRO A 354 -30.50 -15.21 19.65
N GLU A 355 -29.97 -14.41 18.72
CA GLU A 355 -29.59 -14.87 17.37
C GLU A 355 -28.14 -15.41 17.29
N GLY A 356 -27.34 -15.28 18.37
CA GLY A 356 -25.98 -15.82 18.42
C GLY A 356 -25.01 -14.99 19.25
N SER A 357 -23.71 -15.21 19.02
CA SER A 357 -22.62 -14.49 19.68
C SER A 357 -21.70 -13.83 18.66
N LEU A 358 -21.20 -12.64 18.99
CA LEU A 358 -20.26 -11.89 18.16
C LEU A 358 -19.10 -11.36 19.00
N ASP A 359 -17.91 -11.34 18.42
CA ASP A 359 -16.73 -10.74 19.01
C ASP A 359 -16.43 -9.34 18.45
N LEU A 360 -16.10 -8.41 19.35
CA LEU A 360 -15.67 -7.06 19.02
C LEU A 360 -14.28 -6.79 19.61
N ALA A 361 -13.32 -6.51 18.73
CA ALA A 361 -11.99 -6.05 19.14
C ALA A 361 -12.00 -4.54 19.40
N VAL A 362 -11.60 -4.15 20.62
CA VAL A 362 -11.66 -2.77 21.10
C VAL A 362 -10.27 -2.29 21.47
N PRO A 363 -9.81 -1.13 20.97
CA PRO A 363 -8.51 -0.57 21.36
C PRO A 363 -8.45 -0.24 22.86
N HIS A 364 -7.27 -0.38 23.47
CA HIS A 364 -7.03 -0.12 24.90
C HIS A 364 -7.55 1.23 25.43
N PHE A 365 -7.53 2.28 24.61
CA PHE A 365 -7.94 3.63 25.00
C PHE A 365 -9.46 3.87 25.01
N VAL A 366 -10.27 2.88 24.62
CA VAL A 366 -11.74 2.96 24.61
C VAL A 366 -12.32 2.16 25.78
N THR A 367 -13.22 2.79 26.55
CA THR A 367 -13.85 2.21 27.73
C THR A 367 -15.37 2.14 27.54
N PHE A 368 -15.99 1.08 28.05
CA PHE A 368 -17.45 0.94 28.08
C PHE A 368 -17.97 1.15 29.50
N LYS A 369 -18.96 2.03 29.64
CA LYS A 369 -19.73 2.21 30.87
C LYS A 369 -21.11 1.62 30.65
N GLN A 370 -21.36 0.45 31.24
CA GLN A 370 -22.66 -0.21 31.19
C GLN A 370 -23.53 0.21 32.37
N THR A 371 -24.75 0.66 32.06
CA THR A 371 -25.87 0.80 32.98
C THR A 371 -26.90 -0.26 32.62
N SER A 372 -27.81 -0.64 33.54
CA SER A 372 -28.79 -1.73 33.33
C SER A 372 -29.58 -1.66 32.03
N THR A 373 -29.82 -0.46 31.47
CA THR A 373 -30.60 -0.24 30.25
C THR A 373 -29.80 0.36 29.09
N SER A 374 -28.54 0.79 29.31
CA SER A 374 -27.77 1.48 28.28
C SER A 374 -26.25 1.34 28.42
N VAL A 375 -25.53 1.37 27.29
CA VAL A 375 -24.06 1.38 27.23
C VAL A 375 -23.61 2.71 26.66
N THR A 376 -22.73 3.39 27.39
CA THR A 376 -22.02 4.58 26.90
C THR A 376 -20.58 4.21 26.61
N VAL A 377 -20.09 4.62 25.43
CA VAL A 377 -18.68 4.46 25.03
C VAL A 377 -17.94 5.74 25.41
N SER A 378 -16.82 5.64 26.10
CA SER A 378 -15.92 6.76 26.41
C SER A 378 -14.50 6.49 25.95
N VAL A 379 -13.72 7.54 25.76
CA VAL A 379 -12.31 7.47 25.35
C VAL A 379 -11.45 8.21 26.36
N GLN A 380 -10.21 7.76 26.57
CA GLN A 380 -9.28 8.32 27.56
C GLN A 380 -8.98 9.80 27.29
N ASP A 381 -8.52 10.15 26.08
CA ASP A 381 -8.16 11.52 25.71
C ASP A 381 -8.96 12.02 24.49
N ALA A 382 -9.90 12.94 24.72
CA ALA A 382 -10.74 13.51 23.66
C ALA A 382 -9.98 14.46 22.70
N ASN A 383 -8.83 15.00 23.11
CA ASN A 383 -8.03 15.94 22.34
C ASN A 383 -7.24 15.27 21.20
N ILE A 384 -6.96 13.97 21.32
CA ILE A 384 -6.21 13.23 20.30
C ILE A 384 -7.15 12.87 19.14
N LYS A 385 -6.85 13.37 17.94
CA LYS A 385 -7.67 13.17 16.72
C LYS A 385 -7.97 11.70 16.44
N ARG A 386 -7.01 10.79 16.62
CA ARG A 386 -7.16 9.35 16.41
C ARG A 386 -8.12 8.71 17.42
N GLN A 387 -8.00 9.08 18.70
CA GLN A 387 -8.84 8.59 19.79
C GLN A 387 -10.31 9.05 19.59
N ARG A 388 -10.52 10.32 19.25
CA ARG A 388 -11.84 10.89 18.93
C ARG A 388 -12.48 10.26 17.69
N ALA A 389 -11.71 9.95 16.65
CA ALA A 389 -12.24 9.26 15.47
C ALA A 389 -12.67 7.82 15.80
N MET A 390 -11.88 7.10 16.61
CA MET A 390 -12.17 5.73 17.02
C MET A 390 -13.37 5.63 17.98
N TRP A 391 -13.65 6.69 18.75
CA TRP A 391 -14.83 6.75 19.62
C TRP A 391 -16.15 6.49 18.87
N GLY A 392 -16.37 7.24 17.79
CA GLY A 392 -17.60 7.13 16.99
C GLY A 392 -17.68 5.81 16.23
N THR A 393 -16.54 5.30 15.73
CA THR A 393 -16.50 4.02 15.00
C THR A 393 -16.77 2.85 15.93
N THR A 394 -16.14 2.78 17.11
CA THR A 394 -16.37 1.70 18.08
C THR A 394 -17.82 1.70 18.57
N ARG A 395 -18.42 2.86 18.83
CA ARG A 395 -19.85 2.98 19.16
C ARG A 395 -20.75 2.44 18.04
N ALA A 396 -20.48 2.82 16.78
CA ALA A 396 -21.26 2.35 15.64
C ALA A 396 -21.13 0.84 15.44
N LEU A 397 -19.93 0.28 15.62
CA LEU A 397 -19.70 -1.16 15.58
C LEU A 397 -20.48 -1.87 16.69
N LEU A 398 -20.39 -1.38 17.93
CA LEU A 398 -21.12 -1.96 19.07
C LEU A 398 -22.63 -1.96 18.84
N GLN A 399 -23.20 -0.84 18.40
CA GLN A 399 -24.62 -0.75 18.06
C GLN A 399 -25.01 -1.76 16.97
N ASN A 400 -24.17 -1.93 15.95
CA ASN A 400 -24.44 -2.90 14.89
C ASN A 400 -24.40 -4.34 15.43
N CYS A 401 -23.47 -4.66 16.33
CA CYS A 401 -23.37 -5.97 16.97
C CYS A 401 -24.58 -6.27 17.86
N VAL A 402 -24.97 -5.32 18.73
CA VAL A 402 -26.15 -5.46 19.60
C VAL A 402 -27.42 -5.68 18.78
N ARG A 403 -27.63 -4.89 17.73
CA ARG A 403 -28.79 -5.07 16.85
C ARG A 403 -28.73 -6.39 16.08
N GLY A 404 -27.56 -6.80 15.62
CA GLY A 404 -27.37 -8.06 14.90
C GLY A 404 -27.65 -9.28 15.77
N VAL A 405 -27.24 -9.25 17.03
CA VAL A 405 -27.46 -10.33 18.00
C VAL A 405 -28.91 -10.35 18.53
N ALA A 406 -29.59 -9.19 18.57
CA ALA A 406 -30.97 -9.08 19.02
C ALA A 406 -32.02 -9.42 17.95
N GLU A 407 -31.87 -8.89 16.74
CA GLU A 407 -32.88 -8.98 15.66
C GLU A 407 -32.37 -9.74 14.42
N GLY A 408 -31.05 -9.85 14.24
CA GLY A 408 -30.44 -10.29 12.98
C GLY A 408 -30.50 -9.23 11.87
N TYR A 409 -29.62 -9.37 10.87
CA TYR A 409 -29.68 -8.57 9.65
C TYR A 409 -30.21 -9.38 8.48
N VAL A 410 -31.05 -8.75 7.66
CA VAL A 410 -31.55 -9.30 6.41
C VAL A 410 -31.12 -8.39 5.26
N VAL A 411 -30.45 -8.98 4.26
CA VAL A 411 -30.05 -8.30 3.02
C VAL A 411 -30.76 -8.98 1.86
N THR A 412 -31.51 -8.19 1.09
CA THR A 412 -32.24 -8.68 -0.08
C THR A 412 -31.45 -8.39 -1.34
N ILE A 413 -31.24 -9.42 -2.15
CA ILE A 413 -30.55 -9.34 -3.44
C ILE A 413 -31.57 -9.65 -4.54
N THR A 414 -31.76 -8.70 -5.46
CA THR A 414 -32.67 -8.86 -6.59
C THR A 414 -31.88 -8.99 -7.90
N PHE A 415 -32.28 -9.99 -8.70
CA PHE A 415 -31.65 -10.31 -9.97
C PHE A 415 -32.51 -9.79 -11.11
N VAL A 416 -31.99 -8.80 -11.84
CA VAL A 416 -32.69 -8.16 -12.97
C VAL A 416 -31.97 -8.52 -14.27
N GLY A 417 -32.53 -9.45 -15.04
CA GLY A 417 -31.96 -9.86 -16.32
C GLY A 417 -32.64 -11.11 -16.89
N VAL A 418 -32.50 -11.31 -18.20
CA VAL A 418 -33.07 -12.48 -18.87
C VAL A 418 -32.25 -13.71 -18.49
N GLY A 419 -32.86 -14.66 -17.79
CA GLY A 419 -32.22 -15.89 -17.32
C GLY A 419 -31.38 -15.73 -16.05
N TYR A 420 -31.46 -14.59 -15.35
CA TYR A 420 -30.75 -14.40 -14.08
C TYR A 420 -31.53 -15.04 -12.94
N ARG A 421 -30.90 -15.99 -12.25
CA ARG A 421 -31.49 -16.66 -11.09
C ARG A 421 -30.44 -17.18 -10.12
N ALA A 422 -30.80 -17.23 -8.84
CA ALA A 422 -30.04 -17.87 -7.79
C ALA A 422 -30.78 -19.12 -7.28
N ALA A 423 -30.02 -20.17 -6.99
CA ALA A 423 -30.48 -21.35 -6.29
C ALA A 423 -29.61 -21.55 -5.04
N VAL A 424 -30.21 -22.01 -3.95
CA VAL A 424 -29.48 -22.39 -2.74
C VAL A 424 -29.46 -23.92 -2.69
N GLU A 425 -28.27 -24.49 -2.71
CA GLU A 425 -28.05 -25.92 -2.56
C GLU A 425 -27.52 -26.18 -1.14
N ALA A 426 -28.05 -27.21 -0.46
CA ALA A 426 -27.59 -27.60 0.86
C ALA A 426 -26.13 -28.09 0.80
N ALA A 427 -25.36 -27.86 1.86
CA ALA A 427 -23.96 -28.29 1.91
C ALA A 427 -23.84 -29.82 1.79
N ALA A 428 -22.91 -30.30 0.96
CA ALA A 428 -22.54 -31.71 0.94
C ALA A 428 -21.79 -32.07 2.23
N ALA A 429 -22.12 -33.23 2.81
CA ALA A 429 -21.52 -33.73 4.06
C ALA A 429 -20.00 -33.95 3.89
N GLY A 430 -19.19 -32.97 4.31
CA GLY A 430 -17.73 -33.05 4.20
C GLY A 430 -16.96 -31.74 4.36
N GLN A 431 -17.61 -30.56 4.27
CA GLN A 431 -16.96 -29.26 4.52
C GLN A 431 -17.39 -28.67 5.86
N LEU A 432 -16.46 -28.67 6.83
CA LEU A 432 -16.66 -28.21 8.21
C LEU A 432 -16.96 -26.69 8.33
N GLU A 433 -16.99 -25.95 7.22
CA GLU A 433 -17.00 -24.47 7.20
C GLU A 433 -18.16 -23.81 6.45
N SER A 434 -19.03 -24.59 5.82
CA SER A 434 -20.07 -24.08 4.91
C SER A 434 -21.47 -24.52 5.33
N THR A 435 -22.39 -23.57 5.51
CA THR A 435 -23.81 -23.84 5.80
C THR A 435 -24.59 -24.24 4.54
N GLY A 436 -24.07 -23.92 3.35
CA GLY A 436 -24.70 -24.19 2.06
C GLY A 436 -23.95 -23.55 0.89
N THR A 437 -24.37 -23.82 -0.35
CA THR A 437 -23.76 -23.22 -1.56
C THR A 437 -24.81 -22.45 -2.35
N VAL A 438 -24.54 -21.19 -2.66
CA VAL A 438 -25.38 -20.37 -3.55
C VAL A 438 -24.90 -20.55 -4.99
N VAL A 439 -25.75 -21.13 -5.82
CA VAL A 439 -25.50 -21.32 -7.26
C VAL A 439 -26.17 -20.20 -8.05
N LEU A 440 -25.34 -19.38 -8.69
CA LEU A 440 -25.76 -18.23 -9.49
C LEU A 440 -25.72 -18.55 -10.98
N ARG A 441 -26.84 -18.31 -11.68
CA ARG A 441 -26.93 -18.33 -13.14
C ARG A 441 -27.14 -16.89 -13.62
N VAL A 442 -26.06 -16.20 -13.99
CA VAL A 442 -26.08 -14.75 -14.31
C VAL A 442 -25.49 -14.48 -15.70
N GLY A 443 -25.69 -15.40 -16.65
CA GLY A 443 -25.24 -15.27 -18.05
C GLY A 443 -23.79 -15.68 -18.32
N TYR A 444 -23.12 -16.32 -17.37
CA TYR A 444 -21.85 -17.03 -17.59
C TYR A 444 -22.09 -18.41 -18.20
N SER A 445 -21.11 -18.94 -18.94
CA SER A 445 -21.20 -20.27 -19.59
C SER A 445 -21.32 -21.44 -18.60
N LYS A 446 -20.80 -21.28 -17.37
CA LYS A 446 -20.96 -22.24 -16.27
C LYS A 446 -21.63 -21.53 -15.07
N PRO A 447 -22.51 -22.21 -14.30
CA PRO A 447 -23.03 -21.66 -13.05
C PRO A 447 -21.91 -21.33 -12.07
N VAL A 448 -22.05 -20.22 -11.35
CA VAL A 448 -21.09 -19.78 -10.33
C VAL A 448 -21.57 -20.30 -8.98
N SER A 449 -20.81 -21.20 -8.37
CA SER A 449 -21.09 -21.76 -7.03
C SER A 449 -20.30 -20.99 -5.97
N LEU A 450 -21.00 -20.37 -5.02
CA LEU A 450 -20.41 -19.62 -3.90
C LEU A 450 -20.73 -20.32 -2.57
N PRO A 451 -19.73 -20.79 -1.81
CA PRO A 451 -19.98 -21.35 -0.48
C PRO A 451 -20.41 -20.25 0.49
N LEU A 452 -21.40 -20.54 1.35
CA LEU A 452 -21.88 -19.66 2.40
C LEU A 452 -21.00 -19.80 3.64
N PRO A 453 -20.53 -18.69 4.25
CA PRO A 453 -19.82 -18.75 5.53
C PRO A 453 -20.77 -19.13 6.67
N LYS A 454 -20.24 -19.75 7.75
CA LYS A 454 -21.03 -20.21 8.91
C LYS A 454 -21.97 -19.17 9.52
N SER A 455 -21.60 -17.89 9.46
CA SER A 455 -22.36 -16.78 10.06
C SER A 455 -23.54 -16.29 9.21
N ILE A 456 -23.72 -16.82 7.99
CA ILE A 456 -24.73 -16.35 7.03
C ILE A 456 -25.58 -17.53 6.55
N SER A 457 -26.90 -17.34 6.59
CA SER A 457 -27.87 -18.21 5.95
C SER A 457 -28.47 -17.54 4.72
N ALA A 458 -28.83 -18.33 3.71
CA ALA A 458 -29.43 -17.84 2.48
C ALA A 458 -30.75 -18.55 2.20
N SER A 459 -31.75 -17.79 1.77
CA SER A 459 -33.07 -18.30 1.38
C SER A 459 -33.50 -17.67 0.05
N CYS A 460 -34.03 -18.46 -0.87
CA CYS A 460 -34.64 -17.97 -2.11
C CYS A 460 -36.16 -18.06 -1.98
N SER A 461 -36.85 -16.92 -1.82
CA SER A 461 -38.32 -16.88 -1.89
C SER A 461 -38.81 -16.97 -3.34
N GLN A 462 -38.05 -16.37 -4.25
CA GLN A 462 -38.24 -16.45 -5.70
C GLN A 462 -36.87 -16.67 -6.35
N PRO A 463 -36.77 -17.32 -7.51
CA PRO A 463 -35.49 -17.51 -8.19
C PRO A 463 -34.76 -16.20 -8.52
N THR A 464 -35.51 -15.09 -8.60
CA THR A 464 -35.02 -13.72 -8.85
C THR A 464 -34.73 -12.91 -7.58
N VAL A 465 -35.07 -13.42 -6.40
CA VAL A 465 -34.87 -12.74 -5.10
C VAL A 465 -34.21 -13.67 -4.10
N LEU A 466 -32.98 -13.34 -3.73
CA LEU A 466 -32.19 -14.04 -2.72
C LEU A 466 -32.17 -13.21 -1.44
N MET A 467 -32.63 -13.78 -0.33
CA MET A 467 -32.55 -13.17 1.00
C MET A 467 -31.41 -13.80 1.78
N LEU A 468 -30.43 -12.98 2.17
CA LEU A 468 -29.34 -13.37 3.05
C LEU A 468 -29.67 -12.91 4.47
N ARG A 469 -29.52 -13.79 5.46
CA ARG A 469 -29.65 -13.47 6.88
C ARG A 469 -28.36 -13.77 7.62
N GLY A 470 -27.97 -12.90 8.54
CA GLY A 470 -26.77 -13.11 9.36
C GLY A 470 -26.72 -12.19 10.56
N VAL A 471 -25.93 -12.58 11.56
CA VAL A 471 -25.74 -11.81 12.80
C VAL A 471 -24.76 -10.65 12.57
N ASP A 472 -23.69 -10.89 11.81
CA ASP A 472 -22.69 -9.87 11.49
C ASP A 472 -23.06 -9.08 10.22
N LYS A 473 -23.28 -7.77 10.40
CA LYS A 473 -23.54 -6.83 9.30
C LYS A 473 -22.38 -6.73 8.32
N GLN A 474 -21.13 -6.79 8.80
CA GLN A 474 -19.95 -6.61 7.95
C GLN A 474 -19.78 -7.81 7.02
N ALA A 475 -19.72 -9.03 7.58
CA ALA A 475 -19.66 -10.24 6.79
C ALA A 475 -20.86 -10.36 5.82
N LEU A 476 -22.07 -10.04 6.27
CA LEU A 476 -23.29 -10.12 5.44
C LEU A 476 -23.25 -9.18 4.24
N THR A 477 -22.87 -7.92 4.46
CA THR A 477 -22.77 -6.92 3.38
C THR A 477 -21.58 -7.17 2.46
N GLN A 478 -20.47 -7.67 2.98
CA GLN A 478 -19.32 -8.10 2.19
C GLN A 478 -19.69 -9.25 1.25
N PHE A 479 -20.39 -10.28 1.76
CA PHE A 479 -20.83 -11.40 0.94
C PHE A 479 -21.83 -10.94 -0.14
N ALA A 480 -22.76 -10.04 0.19
CA ALA A 480 -23.65 -9.44 -0.80
C ALA A 480 -22.90 -8.62 -1.88
N ALA A 481 -21.84 -7.90 -1.49
CA ALA A 481 -20.98 -7.17 -2.42
C ALA A 481 -20.20 -8.12 -3.35
N VAL A 482 -19.74 -9.27 -2.84
CA VAL A 482 -19.10 -10.32 -3.66
C VAL A 482 -20.09 -10.84 -4.71
N ILE A 483 -21.33 -11.15 -4.32
CA ILE A 483 -22.38 -11.57 -5.27
C ILE A 483 -22.62 -10.49 -6.33
N ARG A 484 -22.71 -9.22 -5.93
CA ARG A 484 -22.88 -8.07 -6.84
C ARG A 484 -21.73 -7.92 -7.85
N SER A 485 -20.49 -8.20 -7.44
CA SER A 485 -19.30 -8.03 -8.29
C SER A 485 -19.32 -8.90 -9.56
N TYR A 486 -20.02 -10.04 -9.54
CA TYR A 486 -20.16 -10.91 -10.71
C TYR A 486 -20.98 -10.28 -11.84
N ARG A 487 -22.00 -9.47 -11.50
CA ARG A 487 -22.71 -8.69 -12.51
C ARG A 487 -23.21 -7.37 -11.93
N PRO A 488 -22.37 -6.33 -11.93
CA PRO A 488 -22.79 -5.03 -11.47
C PRO A 488 -23.91 -4.50 -12.39
N PRO A 489 -24.85 -3.75 -11.82
CA PRO A 489 -25.99 -3.25 -12.56
C PRO A 489 -25.59 -2.17 -13.59
N GLU A 490 -26.05 -2.37 -14.83
CA GLU A 490 -25.62 -1.58 -15.99
C GLU A 490 -26.35 -0.22 -16.12
N PRO A 491 -25.66 0.90 -16.44
CA PRO A 491 -26.26 2.24 -16.50
C PRO A 491 -27.30 2.49 -17.61
N TYR A 492 -27.42 1.61 -18.61
CA TYR A 492 -28.28 1.85 -19.79
C TYR A 492 -29.57 1.04 -19.77
N LYS A 493 -29.50 -0.24 -19.38
CA LYS A 493 -30.65 -1.17 -19.40
C LYS A 493 -31.07 -1.62 -18.01
N GLY A 494 -30.39 -1.17 -16.95
CA GLY A 494 -30.67 -1.55 -15.56
C GLY A 494 -30.54 -3.06 -15.29
N LYS A 495 -29.85 -3.81 -16.16
CA LYS A 495 -29.64 -5.25 -15.98
C LYS A 495 -28.47 -5.49 -15.05
N GLY A 496 -28.63 -6.39 -14.09
CA GLY A 496 -27.61 -6.80 -13.14
C GLY A 496 -28.19 -7.20 -11.80
N ILE A 497 -27.33 -7.19 -10.78
CA ILE A 497 -27.65 -7.61 -9.42
C ILE A 497 -27.77 -6.35 -8.55
N PHE A 498 -28.90 -6.20 -7.86
CA PHE A 498 -29.15 -5.11 -6.94
C PHE A 498 -29.16 -5.63 -5.51
N VAL A 499 -28.65 -4.81 -4.58
CA VAL A 499 -28.58 -5.12 -3.15
C VAL A 499 -29.45 -4.10 -2.41
N ASN A 500 -30.30 -4.54 -1.49
CA ASN A 500 -31.14 -3.70 -0.61
C ASN A 500 -31.97 -2.63 -1.34
N GLY A 501 -32.46 -2.91 -2.55
CA GLY A 501 -33.28 -1.96 -3.31
C GLY A 501 -32.51 -0.76 -3.89
N GLU A 502 -31.19 -0.86 -4.04
CA GLU A 502 -30.38 0.12 -4.78
C GLU A 502 -31.01 0.47 -6.14
N THR A 503 -31.06 1.77 -6.48
CA THR A 503 -31.55 2.24 -7.78
C THR A 503 -30.44 3.01 -8.50
N ILE A 504 -30.30 2.80 -9.82
CA ILE A 504 -29.29 3.47 -10.65
C ILE A 504 -29.95 4.49 -11.55
N ARG A 505 -29.29 5.63 -11.72
CA ARG A 505 -29.67 6.62 -12.73
C ARG A 505 -29.40 6.04 -14.13
N ILE A 506 -30.48 5.75 -14.84
CA ILE A 506 -30.41 5.24 -16.22
C ILE A 506 -29.97 6.40 -17.13
N LYS A 507 -28.95 6.16 -17.96
CA LYS A 507 -28.51 7.11 -18.99
C LYS A 507 -29.31 6.88 -20.27
N ASP A 508 -29.86 7.95 -20.82
CA ASP A 508 -30.53 7.89 -22.11
C ASP A 508 -29.57 7.45 -23.21
N LYS A 509 -30.05 6.55 -24.08
CA LYS A 509 -29.32 6.16 -25.27
C LYS A 509 -29.19 7.41 -26.16
N LYS A 510 -27.97 7.75 -26.57
CA LYS A 510 -27.72 8.80 -27.56
C LYS A 510 -28.56 8.48 -28.80
N LYS A 511 -29.66 9.21 -29.03
CA LYS A 511 -30.46 9.09 -30.26
C LYS A 511 -29.52 9.43 -31.41
N GLY A 512 -29.20 8.43 -32.23
CA GLY A 512 -28.41 8.64 -33.44
C GLY A 512 -29.18 9.62 -34.34
N LYS A 513 -28.53 10.72 -34.70
CA LYS A 513 -28.89 11.47 -35.92
C LYS A 513 -28.35 10.71 -37.11
#